data_AF-A0A7M2T0D7-F1
#
_entry.id   AF-A0A7M2T0D7-F1
#
_cell.length_a   1.000
_cell.length_b   1.000
_cell.length_c   1.000
_cell.angle_alpha   90.00
_cell.angle_beta   90.00
_cell.angle_gamma   90.00
#
_symmetry.space_group_name_H-M   'P 1'
#
loop_
_entity.id
_entity.type
_entity.pdbx_description
1 polymer ?
#
loop_
_entity_poly.entity_id
_entity_poly.type
_entity_poly.pdbx_seq_one_letter_code
_entity_poly.pdbx_strand_id
1 'polypeptide(L)'
;MDIRHRLAALPGLRAARNLVLRLGLWLSARLWALSASRARRRLRAAVPGLRRVTCGPARLYGRTVTGYTAANAAATDLEQVCALMDAAGVPYFLVPTGPGTGAPRQVIGVAEAHRGTVLAQAARHFAGTAGYVGAVGPDGAVTRAVLWADGRLPRALRRASVLRTGEVRLGPAGQVLGGLETGCDIEFWRHGRDLATDPGHLTVPGVQLPDVFPTALVAPRSNPVSEVLPVSAQRPAVAQGRGRTVPTFAPFAEPGVDEVCFPVDAVYTWVDGEDPAMAAKRRAHQTASDNVIAPRETGASRYTSHDELRYALRSLEMYAGFVRHVYLVTDSQVPAWLDPEAEGLTVVDHRDILPADALPVFNSHAIESRLHHIPGLSERYLYFNDDVFINRPVGAEHFFHGNGIARIPLSPLKLGVGDPHPMEPAPNSAGKNTREVIRRFHGRQITHKSLHTPHPQLLSVMREMESLGIEELQRTSYSRFRSITDVAPASTLHHHWAIATGRAVPADYRFRYVQLGTPDMRRRLARLEAGEDVDFFCLNDVDTAPADRAAAHAAIHAFLERKYPFASRFERTARSTTNPSRLTLPVN
;
A
#
# COMPACT_ATOMS: atom_id res chain seq x y z
N MET A 1 -55.94 -36.59 17.27
CA MET A 1 -55.19 -37.81 16.89
C MET A 1 -53.88 -37.34 16.30
N ASP A 2 -52.68 -37.68 16.76
CA ASP A 2 -52.17 -38.21 18.02
C ASP A 2 -50.65 -37.87 18.02
N ILE A 3 -50.09 -37.93 19.21
CA ILE A 3 -48.85 -37.44 19.81
C ILE A 3 -47.55 -37.94 19.16
N ARG A 4 -46.55 -37.05 18.98
CA ARG A 4 -45.14 -37.27 19.44
C ARG A 4 -44.47 -35.97 19.87
N HIS A 5 -44.24 -35.89 21.17
CA HIS A 5 -43.54 -34.84 21.91
C HIS A 5 -42.16 -34.50 21.33
N ARG A 6 -41.94 -33.20 21.11
CA ARG A 6 -40.61 -32.59 20.99
C ARG A 6 -39.89 -32.70 22.33
N LEU A 7 -38.75 -33.38 22.36
CA LEU A 7 -37.73 -33.17 23.39
C LEU A 7 -37.08 -31.80 23.16
N ALA A 8 -37.55 -30.80 23.92
CA ALA A 8 -36.82 -29.55 24.08
C ALA A 8 -35.54 -29.83 24.88
N ALA A 9 -34.39 -29.80 24.20
CA ALA A 9 -33.10 -29.85 24.88
C ALA A 9 -32.95 -28.61 25.79
N LEU A 10 -32.80 -28.85 27.09
CA LEU A 10 -32.69 -27.85 28.16
C LEU A 10 -31.64 -26.76 27.85
N PRO A 11 -31.94 -25.47 28.12
CA PRO A 11 -31.01 -24.34 27.93
C PRO A 11 -29.64 -24.50 28.62
N GLY A 12 -29.60 -25.23 29.74
CA GLY A 12 -28.37 -25.49 30.51
C GLY A 12 -27.34 -26.38 29.80
N LEU A 13 -27.78 -27.30 28.93
CA LEU A 13 -26.88 -28.22 28.22
C LEU A 13 -26.02 -27.49 27.17
N ARG A 14 -26.54 -26.45 26.51
CA ARG A 14 -25.77 -25.65 25.55
C ARG A 14 -24.73 -24.77 26.25
N ALA A 15 -25.08 -24.18 27.40
CA ALA A 15 -24.17 -23.37 28.20
C ALA A 15 -23.03 -24.23 28.80
N ALA A 16 -23.36 -25.39 29.37
CA ALA A 16 -22.38 -26.35 29.89
C ALA A 16 -21.49 -26.90 28.76
N ARG A 17 -22.05 -27.23 27.59
CA ARG A 17 -21.28 -27.68 26.43
C ARG A 17 -20.34 -26.59 25.91
N ASN A 18 -20.78 -25.33 25.88
CA ASN A 18 -19.92 -24.20 25.53
C ASN A 18 -18.82 -23.93 26.56
N LEU A 19 -19.10 -24.11 27.86
CA LEU A 19 -18.12 -24.00 28.93
C LEU A 19 -17.07 -25.12 28.86
N VAL A 20 -17.50 -26.36 28.64
CA VAL A 20 -16.62 -27.53 28.45
C VAL A 20 -15.77 -27.40 27.18
N LEU A 21 -16.35 -26.89 26.08
CA LEU A 21 -15.61 -26.59 24.86
C LEU A 21 -14.57 -25.48 25.09
N ARG A 22 -14.92 -24.42 25.83
CA ARG A 22 -13.99 -23.34 26.19
C ARG A 22 -12.87 -23.82 27.13
N LEU A 23 -13.20 -24.63 28.13
CA LEU A 23 -12.22 -25.27 29.03
C LEU A 23 -11.30 -26.23 28.27
N GLY A 24 -11.85 -27.04 27.36
CA GLY A 24 -11.08 -27.94 26.50
C GLY A 24 -10.16 -27.19 25.53
N LEU A 25 -10.63 -26.10 24.93
CA LEU A 25 -9.83 -25.19 24.10
C LEU A 25 -8.73 -24.48 24.92
N TRP A 26 -9.02 -24.14 26.18
CA TRP A 26 -8.06 -23.50 27.08
C TRP A 26 -6.98 -24.47 27.58
N LEU A 27 -7.36 -25.68 28.00
CA LEU A 27 -6.44 -26.74 28.39
C LEU A 27 -5.56 -27.19 27.22
N SER A 28 -6.14 -27.39 26.04
CA SER A 28 -5.36 -27.74 24.84
C SER A 28 -4.40 -26.62 24.43
N ALA A 29 -4.80 -25.35 24.53
CA ALA A 29 -3.90 -24.21 24.30
C ALA A 29 -2.75 -24.15 25.31
N ARG A 30 -3.00 -24.46 26.59
CA ARG A 30 -1.98 -24.51 27.65
C ARG A 30 -1.00 -25.67 27.46
N LEU A 31 -1.51 -26.88 27.19
CA LEU A 31 -0.69 -28.05 26.90
C LEU A 31 0.19 -27.82 25.65
N TRP A 32 -0.39 -27.21 24.61
CA TRP A 32 0.36 -26.85 23.42
C TRP A 32 1.46 -25.83 23.72
N ALA A 33 1.16 -24.76 24.48
CA ALA A 33 2.15 -23.76 24.89
C ALA A 33 3.30 -24.36 25.71
N LEU A 34 3.02 -25.33 26.59
CA LEU A 34 4.04 -26.06 27.35
C LEU A 34 4.90 -26.93 26.43
N SER A 35 4.29 -27.69 25.53
CA SER A 35 5.00 -28.56 24.58
C SER A 35 5.89 -27.76 23.61
N ALA A 36 5.42 -26.59 23.16
CA ALA A 36 6.14 -25.71 22.25
C ALA A 36 7.25 -24.89 22.94
N SER A 37 7.22 -24.77 24.28
CA SER A 37 8.11 -23.87 25.02
C SER A 37 9.60 -24.16 24.81
N ARG A 38 9.98 -25.45 24.76
CA ARG A 38 11.37 -25.88 24.55
C ARG A 38 11.83 -25.56 23.13
N ALA A 39 10.98 -25.84 22.13
CA ALA A 39 11.29 -25.55 20.73
C ALA A 39 11.45 -24.05 20.49
N ARG A 40 10.55 -23.23 21.04
CA ARG A 40 10.63 -21.76 20.96
C ARG A 40 11.86 -21.18 21.67
N ARG A 41 12.31 -21.78 22.78
CA ARG A 41 13.59 -21.38 23.42
C ARG A 41 14.79 -21.69 22.53
N ARG A 42 14.82 -22.87 21.89
CA ARG A 42 15.87 -23.23 20.93
C ARG A 42 15.85 -22.30 19.72
N LEU A 43 14.68 -22.01 19.18
CA LEU A 43 14.52 -21.09 18.05
C LEU A 43 15.07 -19.70 18.36
N ARG A 44 14.76 -19.15 19.54
CA ARG A 44 15.32 -17.86 19.98
C ARG A 44 16.84 -17.85 20.11
N ALA A 45 17.46 -18.97 20.45
CA ALA A 45 18.91 -19.08 20.53
C ALA A 45 19.53 -19.23 19.12
N ALA A 46 18.82 -19.86 18.19
CA ALA A 46 19.31 -20.17 16.85
C ALA A 46 19.05 -19.07 15.81
N VAL A 47 18.01 -18.23 15.98
CA VAL A 47 17.62 -17.20 15.02
C VAL A 47 18.00 -15.81 15.54
N PRO A 48 19.04 -15.17 14.97
CA PRO A 48 19.42 -13.81 15.33
C PRO A 48 18.26 -12.82 15.12
N GLY A 49 18.11 -11.87 16.04
CA GLY A 49 17.08 -10.83 15.94
C GLY A 49 15.64 -11.31 16.19
N LEU A 50 15.43 -12.55 16.63
CA LEU A 50 14.09 -13.05 16.96
C LEU A 50 13.55 -12.41 18.26
N ARG A 51 12.46 -11.64 18.15
CA ARG A 51 11.82 -10.96 19.28
C ARG A 51 10.37 -11.41 19.43
N ARG A 52 9.89 -11.41 20.67
CA ARG A 52 8.46 -11.63 20.95
C ARG A 52 7.72 -10.31 20.78
N VAL A 53 6.63 -10.34 20.02
CA VAL A 53 5.78 -9.19 19.74
C VAL A 53 4.31 -9.51 20.02
N THR A 54 3.52 -8.47 20.23
CA THR A 54 2.08 -8.56 20.39
C THR A 54 1.42 -7.97 19.16
N CYS A 55 0.58 -8.74 18.47
CA CYS A 55 -0.19 -8.31 17.31
C CYS A 55 -1.67 -8.52 17.63
N GLY A 56 -2.38 -7.44 17.98
CA GLY A 56 -3.72 -7.52 18.56
C GLY A 56 -3.73 -8.42 19.81
N PRO A 57 -4.63 -9.43 19.92
CA PRO A 57 -4.65 -10.37 21.03
C PRO A 57 -3.58 -11.48 20.94
N ALA A 58 -2.86 -11.60 19.80
CA ALA A 58 -1.91 -12.67 19.56
C ALA A 58 -0.50 -12.30 20.06
N ARG A 59 0.18 -13.26 20.69
CA ARG A 59 1.61 -13.16 21.03
C ARG A 59 2.41 -13.98 20.04
N LEU A 60 3.19 -13.30 19.22
CA LEU A 60 3.98 -13.88 18.14
C LEU A 60 5.47 -13.66 18.41
N TYR A 61 6.29 -14.32 17.60
CA TYR A 61 7.69 -14.04 17.35
C TYR A 61 7.84 -13.44 15.97
N GLY A 62 8.67 -12.42 15.85
CA GLY A 62 9.10 -11.86 14.57
C GLY A 62 10.61 -11.65 14.55
N ARG A 63 11.18 -11.62 13.35
CA ARG A 63 12.61 -11.41 13.14
C ARG A 63 12.88 -9.96 12.78
N THR A 64 13.83 -9.33 13.46
CA THR A 64 14.33 -8.02 13.08
C THR A 64 15.07 -8.10 11.74
N VAL A 65 14.63 -7.30 10.78
CA VAL A 65 15.25 -7.19 9.44
C VAL A 65 16.07 -5.90 9.33
N THR A 66 16.96 -5.86 8.35
CA THR A 66 17.82 -4.70 8.05
C THR A 66 17.28 -3.80 6.94
N GLY A 67 16.21 -4.24 6.26
CA GLY A 67 15.48 -3.51 5.24
C GLY A 67 14.12 -4.15 5.01
N TYR A 68 13.16 -3.41 4.45
CA TYR A 68 11.82 -3.94 4.20
C TYR A 68 11.15 -3.22 3.02
N THR A 69 10.65 -4.02 2.08
CA THR A 69 9.56 -3.64 1.18
C THR A 69 8.56 -4.78 1.15
N ALA A 70 7.27 -4.46 0.98
CA ALA A 70 6.22 -5.47 0.96
C ALA A 70 6.41 -6.47 -0.20
N ALA A 71 6.89 -5.97 -1.35
CA ALA A 71 7.18 -6.81 -2.51
C ALA A 71 8.36 -7.76 -2.28
N ASN A 72 9.44 -7.31 -1.62
CA ASN A 72 10.55 -8.21 -1.27
C ASN A 72 10.16 -9.22 -0.21
N ALA A 73 9.32 -8.83 0.76
CA ALA A 73 8.79 -9.75 1.77
C ALA A 73 7.98 -10.89 1.12
N ALA A 74 7.03 -10.55 0.23
CA ALA A 74 6.24 -11.52 -0.50
C ALA A 74 7.10 -12.41 -1.43
N ALA A 75 8.07 -11.84 -2.14
CA ALA A 75 9.00 -12.57 -2.99
C ALA A 75 9.88 -13.55 -2.19
N THR A 76 10.36 -13.14 -1.01
CA THR A 76 11.14 -14.00 -0.13
C THR A 76 10.31 -15.19 0.37
N ASP A 77 9.05 -14.94 0.76
CA ASP A 77 8.17 -16.00 1.24
C ASP A 77 7.78 -16.97 0.10
N LEU A 78 7.57 -16.45 -1.11
CA LEU A 78 7.41 -17.29 -2.31
C LEU A 78 8.66 -18.14 -2.57
N GLU A 79 9.85 -17.54 -2.53
CA GLU A 79 11.12 -18.22 -2.80
C GLU A 79 11.34 -19.39 -1.83
N GLN A 80 11.06 -19.19 -0.54
CA GLN A 80 11.15 -20.25 0.45
C GLN A 80 10.21 -21.42 0.15
N VAL A 81 9.02 -21.13 -0.36
CA VAL A 81 8.04 -22.15 -0.73
C VAL A 81 8.44 -22.86 -2.02
N CYS A 82 8.93 -22.14 -3.03
CA CYS A 82 9.43 -22.77 -4.26
C CYS A 82 10.65 -23.66 -3.97
N ALA A 83 11.63 -23.18 -3.20
CA ALA A 83 12.79 -23.96 -2.79
C ALA A 83 12.39 -25.24 -2.02
N LEU A 84 11.37 -25.15 -1.18
CA LEU A 84 10.77 -26.31 -0.52
C LEU A 84 10.23 -27.33 -1.54
N MET A 85 9.49 -26.87 -2.56
CA MET A 85 8.92 -27.77 -3.58
C MET A 85 10.01 -28.41 -4.45
N ASP A 86 11.00 -27.60 -4.86
CA ASP A 86 12.15 -28.05 -5.64
C ASP A 86 12.92 -29.15 -4.87
N ALA A 87 13.23 -28.91 -3.59
CA ALA A 87 13.91 -29.90 -2.73
C ALA A 87 13.06 -31.16 -2.45
N ALA A 88 11.73 -31.04 -2.52
CA ALA A 88 10.81 -32.15 -2.35
C ALA A 88 10.57 -32.96 -3.64
N GLY A 89 11.01 -32.46 -4.81
CA GLY A 89 10.67 -33.03 -6.11
C GLY A 89 9.15 -33.00 -6.38
N VAL A 90 8.44 -32.02 -5.82
CA VAL A 90 6.99 -31.89 -5.94
C VAL A 90 6.67 -30.90 -7.06
N PRO A 91 5.92 -31.30 -8.11
CA PRO A 91 5.45 -30.36 -9.13
C PRO A 91 4.50 -29.31 -8.52
N TYR A 92 4.69 -28.06 -8.90
CA TYR A 92 3.87 -26.93 -8.47
C TYR A 92 3.71 -25.93 -9.61
N PHE A 93 2.76 -25.02 -9.47
CA PHE A 93 2.50 -23.95 -10.43
C PHE A 93 2.09 -22.67 -9.71
N LEU A 94 2.46 -21.51 -10.23
CA LEU A 94 1.97 -20.22 -9.76
C LEU A 94 0.49 -20.07 -10.12
N VAL A 95 -0.33 -19.69 -9.16
CA VAL A 95 -1.75 -19.40 -9.34
C VAL A 95 -1.94 -17.88 -9.35
N PRO A 96 -2.59 -17.29 -10.38
CA PRO A 96 -2.85 -15.87 -10.44
C PRO A 96 -3.67 -15.40 -9.24
N THR A 97 -3.34 -14.22 -8.74
CA THR A 97 -4.14 -13.53 -7.73
C THR A 97 -4.85 -12.37 -8.39
N GLY A 98 -6.15 -12.21 -8.10
CA GLY A 98 -6.92 -11.11 -8.67
C GLY A 98 -6.40 -9.76 -8.17
N PRO A 99 -6.80 -8.65 -8.82
CA PRO A 99 -6.45 -7.29 -8.40
C PRO A 99 -7.09 -6.98 -7.04
N GLY A 100 -6.40 -7.36 -5.97
CA GLY A 100 -6.87 -7.26 -4.60
C GLY A 100 -6.48 -5.94 -3.94
N THR A 101 -7.35 -5.43 -3.08
CA THR A 101 -7.05 -4.27 -2.22
C THR A 101 -6.15 -4.68 -1.05
N GLY A 102 -4.83 -4.76 -1.26
CA GLY A 102 -3.88 -4.93 -0.15
C GLY A 102 -2.54 -5.55 -0.52
N ALA A 103 -1.98 -6.30 0.43
CA ALA A 103 -0.66 -6.92 0.34
C ALA A 103 -0.49 -7.79 -0.92
N PRO A 104 0.65 -7.69 -1.63
CA PRO A 104 0.95 -8.59 -2.74
C PRO A 104 0.96 -10.02 -2.20
N ARG A 105 0.03 -10.84 -2.70
CA ARG A 105 -0.13 -12.24 -2.30
C ARG A 105 0.41 -13.14 -3.40
N GLN A 106 1.28 -14.05 -3.01
CA GLN A 106 1.80 -15.09 -3.89
C GLN A 106 1.09 -16.41 -3.55
N VAL A 107 0.72 -17.17 -4.58
CA VAL A 107 -0.05 -18.41 -4.43
C VAL A 107 0.56 -19.47 -5.32
N ILE A 108 0.89 -20.61 -4.75
CA ILE A 108 1.29 -21.79 -5.50
C ILE A 108 0.24 -22.89 -5.37
N GLY A 109 -0.10 -23.50 -6.51
CA GLY A 109 -0.91 -24.69 -6.60
C GLY A 109 -0.04 -25.95 -6.60
N VAL A 110 -0.51 -26.96 -5.88
CA VAL A 110 0.08 -28.31 -5.86
C VAL A 110 -1.04 -29.34 -5.86
N ALA A 111 -0.85 -30.48 -6.52
CA ALA A 111 -1.83 -31.56 -6.46
C ALA A 111 -1.96 -32.10 -5.02
N GLU A 112 -3.19 -32.32 -4.56
CA GLU A 112 -3.55 -32.82 -3.22
C GLU A 112 -2.82 -34.12 -2.87
N ALA A 113 -2.53 -34.96 -3.86
CA ALA A 113 -1.75 -36.20 -3.69
C ALA A 113 -0.36 -35.96 -3.06
N HIS A 114 0.25 -34.78 -3.27
CA HIS A 114 1.54 -34.42 -2.70
C HIS A 114 1.46 -33.80 -1.28
N ARG A 115 0.26 -33.62 -0.71
CA ARG A 115 0.07 -33.00 0.61
C ARG A 115 0.96 -33.60 1.69
N GLY A 116 1.03 -34.93 1.77
CA GLY A 116 1.84 -35.62 2.77
C GLY A 116 3.32 -35.23 2.68
N THR A 117 3.87 -35.26 1.46
CA THR A 117 5.24 -34.87 1.16
C THR A 117 5.49 -33.41 1.47
N VAL A 118 4.61 -32.50 1.00
CA VAL A 118 4.72 -31.05 1.26
C VAL A 118 4.75 -30.76 2.74
N LEU A 119 3.82 -31.32 3.53
CA LEU A 119 3.76 -31.08 4.98
C LEU A 119 4.99 -31.61 5.72
N ALA A 120 5.47 -32.81 5.35
CA ALA A 120 6.65 -33.40 5.96
C ALA A 120 7.92 -32.60 5.63
N GLN A 121 8.06 -32.14 4.39
CA GLN A 121 9.19 -31.34 3.95
C GLN A 121 9.16 -29.94 4.55
N ALA A 122 7.99 -29.29 4.57
CA ALA A 122 7.81 -27.97 5.17
C ALA A 122 8.17 -27.98 6.66
N ALA A 123 7.74 -29.03 7.38
CA ALA A 123 8.07 -29.20 8.79
C ALA A 123 9.59 -29.33 9.03
N ARG A 124 10.37 -29.84 8.08
CA ARG A 124 11.84 -29.91 8.17
C ARG A 124 12.49 -28.59 7.74
N HIS A 125 12.10 -28.09 6.57
CA HIS A 125 12.64 -26.86 5.95
C HIS A 125 12.49 -25.66 6.87
N PHE A 126 11.33 -25.49 7.50
CA PHE A 126 11.03 -24.34 8.33
C PHE A 126 11.31 -24.54 9.83
N ALA A 127 11.74 -25.74 10.28
CA ALA A 127 11.90 -26.07 11.71
C ALA A 127 12.80 -25.09 12.48
N GLY A 128 13.86 -24.61 11.83
CA GLY A 128 14.84 -23.68 12.40
C GLY A 128 14.57 -22.21 12.10
N THR A 129 13.43 -21.87 11.50
CA THR A 129 13.10 -20.52 11.04
C THR A 129 11.99 -19.89 11.88
N ALA A 130 11.82 -18.57 11.80
CA ALA A 130 10.66 -17.88 12.36
C ALA A 130 9.40 -17.98 11.47
N GLY A 131 9.35 -18.99 10.59
CA GLY A 131 8.24 -19.25 9.69
C GLY A 131 6.99 -19.73 10.44
N TYR A 132 5.86 -19.15 10.09
CA TYR A 132 4.54 -19.56 10.53
C TYR A 132 3.80 -20.35 9.46
N VAL A 133 2.80 -21.09 9.90
CA VAL A 133 1.75 -21.63 9.04
C VAL A 133 0.37 -21.43 9.66
N GLY A 134 -0.58 -21.03 8.83
CA GLY A 134 -2.01 -20.96 9.19
C GLY A 134 -2.88 -21.50 8.06
N ALA A 135 -4.06 -22.01 8.40
CA ALA A 135 -5.06 -22.38 7.40
C ALA A 135 -5.76 -21.11 6.93
N VAL A 136 -6.05 -21.03 5.64
CA VAL A 136 -6.72 -19.89 5.03
C VAL A 136 -8.19 -20.22 4.81
N GLY A 137 -9.08 -19.32 5.24
CA GLY A 137 -10.52 -19.40 4.95
C GLY A 137 -10.85 -18.99 3.51
N PRO A 138 -12.10 -19.21 3.06
CA PRO A 138 -12.57 -18.78 1.75
C PRO A 138 -12.46 -17.27 1.53
N ASP A 139 -12.61 -16.49 2.59
CA ASP A 139 -12.45 -15.03 2.65
C ASP A 139 -10.98 -14.57 2.63
N GLY A 140 -10.03 -15.51 2.54
CA GLY A 140 -8.60 -15.24 2.61
C GLY A 140 -8.06 -15.01 4.02
N ALA A 141 -8.91 -15.04 5.05
CA ALA A 141 -8.49 -14.83 6.43
C ALA A 141 -7.65 -16.01 6.92
N VAL A 142 -6.53 -15.70 7.57
CA VAL A 142 -5.67 -16.72 8.17
C VAL A 142 -6.25 -17.07 9.55
N THR A 143 -6.54 -18.34 9.76
CA THR A 143 -6.86 -18.90 11.08
C THR A 143 -5.68 -18.71 12.04
N ARG A 144 -5.79 -19.20 13.29
CA ARG A 144 -4.68 -19.11 14.25
C ARG A 144 -3.40 -19.72 13.71
N ALA A 145 -2.43 -18.87 13.37
CA ALA A 145 -1.12 -19.27 12.89
C ALA A 145 -0.28 -19.91 14.01
N VAL A 146 0.55 -20.88 13.64
CA VAL A 146 1.51 -21.57 14.51
C VAL A 146 2.90 -21.52 13.91
N LEU A 147 3.94 -21.60 14.72
CA LEU A 147 5.30 -21.69 14.19
C LEU A 147 5.54 -23.11 13.65
N TRP A 148 6.24 -23.21 12.51
CA TRP A 148 6.75 -24.50 12.06
C TRP A 148 7.67 -25.15 13.11
N ALA A 149 8.44 -24.33 13.82
CA ALA A 149 9.28 -24.75 14.94
C ALA A 149 8.52 -25.41 16.11
N ASP A 150 7.20 -25.22 16.23
CA ASP A 150 6.39 -25.90 17.26
C ASP A 150 6.26 -27.42 17.00
N GLY A 151 6.70 -27.88 15.81
CA GLY A 151 6.84 -29.28 15.45
C GLY A 151 5.53 -29.91 14.99
N ARG A 152 4.64 -30.26 15.93
CA ARG A 152 3.40 -30.99 15.58
C ARG A 152 2.29 -30.04 15.16
N LEU A 153 1.97 -30.05 13.86
CA LEU A 153 0.86 -29.27 13.32
C LEU A 153 -0.52 -29.73 13.85
N PRO A 154 -1.40 -28.79 14.25
CA PRO A 154 -2.80 -29.06 14.53
C PRO A 154 -3.50 -29.81 13.38
N ARG A 155 -4.47 -30.67 13.72
CA ARG A 155 -5.24 -31.45 12.74
C ARG A 155 -5.97 -30.56 11.72
N ALA A 156 -6.44 -29.39 12.15
CA ALA A 156 -7.08 -28.42 11.27
C ALA A 156 -6.15 -27.94 10.15
N LEU A 157 -4.89 -27.60 10.47
CA LEU A 157 -3.89 -27.19 9.47
C LEU A 157 -3.55 -28.32 8.52
N ARG A 158 -3.33 -29.54 9.03
CA ARG A 158 -2.98 -30.70 8.19
C ARG A 158 -4.06 -31.04 7.15
N ARG A 159 -5.31 -30.63 7.38
CA ARG A 159 -6.46 -30.89 6.51
C ARG A 159 -6.94 -29.66 5.74
N ALA A 160 -6.30 -28.51 5.90
CA ALA A 160 -6.72 -27.28 5.26
C ALA A 160 -6.47 -27.37 3.74
N SER A 161 -7.45 -26.98 2.93
CA SER A 161 -7.33 -26.93 1.48
C SER A 161 -6.33 -25.86 1.02
N VAL A 162 -6.13 -24.83 1.84
CA VAL A 162 -5.13 -23.78 1.62
C VAL A 162 -4.37 -23.51 2.91
N LEU A 163 -3.05 -23.50 2.80
CA LEU A 163 -2.13 -23.09 3.86
C LEU A 163 -1.46 -21.79 3.48
N ARG A 164 -1.25 -20.90 4.44
CA ARG A 164 -0.36 -19.76 4.25
C ARG A 164 0.87 -19.93 5.13
N THR A 165 2.03 -19.74 4.53
CA THR A 165 3.31 -19.73 5.23
C THR A 165 4.07 -18.43 4.97
N GLY A 166 4.80 -17.94 5.97
CA GLY A 166 5.53 -16.68 5.88
C GLY A 166 6.13 -16.27 7.22
N GLU A 167 6.79 -15.12 7.25
CA GLU A 167 7.51 -14.62 8.42
C GLU A 167 6.95 -13.28 8.91
N VAL A 168 6.90 -13.09 10.24
CA VAL A 168 6.65 -11.78 10.84
C VAL A 168 7.96 -11.00 10.87
N ARG A 169 8.01 -9.87 10.16
CA ARG A 169 9.20 -9.04 9.98
C ARG A 169 9.10 -7.80 10.86
N LEU A 170 10.17 -7.54 11.61
CA LEU A 170 10.24 -6.45 12.58
C LEU A 170 11.26 -5.39 12.17
N GLY A 171 10.94 -4.14 12.45
CA GLY A 171 11.90 -3.05 12.35
C GLY A 171 12.92 -3.06 13.50
N PRO A 172 13.89 -2.12 13.47
CA PRO A 172 14.95 -2.03 14.48
C PRO A 172 14.44 -1.87 15.92
N ALA A 173 13.34 -1.13 16.10
CA ALA A 173 12.69 -0.90 17.39
C ALA A 173 11.74 -2.05 17.80
N GLY A 174 11.63 -3.12 17.00
CA GLY A 174 10.74 -4.26 17.26
C GLY A 174 9.28 -4.04 16.85
N GLN A 175 8.98 -2.96 16.13
CA GLN A 175 7.69 -2.71 15.51
C GLN A 175 7.42 -3.72 14.38
N VAL A 176 6.16 -4.09 14.17
CA VAL A 176 5.78 -5.00 13.08
C VAL A 176 5.71 -4.21 11.77
N LEU A 177 6.48 -4.63 10.77
CA LEU A 177 6.48 -4.01 9.43
C LEU A 177 5.65 -4.79 8.41
N GLY A 178 5.61 -6.10 8.57
CA GLY A 178 4.80 -7.03 7.78
C GLY A 178 4.66 -8.36 8.49
N GLY A 179 3.50 -8.99 8.31
CA GLY A 179 3.16 -10.29 8.85
C GLY A 179 2.70 -11.25 7.76
N LEU A 180 1.83 -12.18 8.17
CA LEU A 180 1.32 -13.23 7.30
C LEU A 180 0.34 -12.73 6.25
N GLU A 181 0.00 -11.45 6.19
CA GLU A 181 -0.75 -10.88 5.08
C GLU A 181 0.02 -10.93 3.76
N THR A 182 1.35 -10.86 3.81
CA THR A 182 2.27 -10.97 2.65
C THR A 182 2.79 -12.40 2.39
N GLY A 183 2.41 -13.37 3.24
CA GLY A 183 2.89 -14.74 3.14
C GLY A 183 2.44 -15.45 1.87
N CYS A 184 3.16 -16.51 1.50
CA CYS A 184 2.85 -17.35 0.35
C CYS A 184 1.79 -18.40 0.70
N ASP A 185 0.78 -18.51 -0.14
CA ASP A 185 -0.23 -19.55 -0.04
C ASP A 185 0.19 -20.82 -0.79
N ILE A 186 -0.13 -21.96 -0.21
CA ILE A 186 -0.04 -23.30 -0.78
C ILE A 186 -1.46 -23.84 -0.90
N GLU A 187 -1.94 -23.91 -2.13
CA GLU A 187 -3.24 -24.46 -2.48
C GLU A 187 -3.11 -25.93 -2.87
N PHE A 188 -3.92 -26.78 -2.25
CA PHE A 188 -3.99 -28.19 -2.63
C PHE A 188 -5.15 -28.43 -3.59
N TRP A 189 -4.81 -28.58 -4.86
CA TRP A 189 -5.74 -28.79 -5.98
C TRP A 189 -6.10 -30.27 -6.11
N ARG A 190 -7.36 -30.57 -6.39
CA ARG A 190 -7.87 -31.95 -6.48
C ARG A 190 -8.32 -32.26 -7.89
N HIS A 191 -8.27 -33.52 -8.32
CA HIS A 191 -8.99 -33.86 -9.55
C HIS A 191 -10.49 -33.84 -9.30
N GLY A 192 -11.28 -33.45 -10.31
CA GLY A 192 -12.73 -33.40 -10.17
C GLY A 192 -13.34 -34.75 -9.78
N ARG A 193 -12.79 -35.87 -10.28
CA ARG A 193 -13.23 -37.23 -9.91
C ARG A 193 -13.04 -37.57 -8.42
N ASP A 194 -12.13 -36.88 -7.75
CA ASP A 194 -11.84 -37.11 -6.33
C ASP A 194 -12.75 -36.28 -5.42
N LEU A 195 -13.58 -35.38 -5.96
CA LEU A 195 -14.51 -34.55 -5.20
C LEU A 195 -15.77 -35.33 -4.87
N ALA A 196 -16.17 -35.32 -3.60
CA ALA A 196 -17.40 -35.98 -3.16
C ALA A 196 -18.67 -35.21 -3.57
N THR A 197 -18.57 -33.89 -3.65
CA THR A 197 -19.63 -32.96 -4.08
C THR A 197 -18.97 -31.76 -4.74
N ASP A 198 -19.72 -31.07 -5.61
CA ASP A 198 -19.26 -29.83 -6.22
C ASP A 198 -18.98 -28.76 -5.14
N PRO A 199 -17.78 -28.17 -5.12
CA PRO A 199 -17.48 -27.04 -4.25
C PRO A 199 -18.40 -25.86 -4.53
N GLY A 200 -18.89 -25.21 -3.48
CA GLY A 200 -19.81 -24.07 -3.62
C GLY A 200 -19.20 -22.82 -4.25
N HIS A 201 -17.88 -22.78 -4.44
CA HIS A 201 -17.18 -21.70 -5.13
C HIS A 201 -17.05 -21.93 -6.64
N LEU A 202 -17.45 -23.10 -7.17
CA LEU A 202 -17.41 -23.31 -8.62
C LEU A 202 -18.48 -22.48 -9.32
N THR A 203 -18.06 -21.75 -10.34
CA THR A 203 -18.94 -20.98 -11.23
C THR A 203 -19.74 -21.91 -12.14
N VAL A 204 -19.16 -23.05 -12.53
CA VAL A 204 -19.80 -24.08 -13.37
C VAL A 204 -19.75 -25.43 -12.64
N PRO A 205 -20.90 -26.04 -12.32
CA PRO A 205 -20.98 -27.37 -11.70
C PRO A 205 -20.32 -28.47 -12.54
N GLY A 206 -19.79 -29.50 -11.86
CA GLY A 206 -19.11 -30.62 -12.53
C GLY A 206 -20.03 -31.44 -13.42
N VAL A 207 -21.31 -31.55 -13.06
CA VAL A 207 -22.35 -32.24 -13.85
C VAL A 207 -22.56 -31.63 -15.24
N GLN A 208 -22.22 -30.35 -15.43
CA GLN A 208 -22.32 -29.68 -16.72
C GLN A 208 -21.09 -29.91 -17.62
N LEU A 209 -20.03 -30.51 -17.08
CA LEU A 209 -18.75 -30.75 -17.75
C LEU A 209 -18.30 -32.22 -17.63
N PRO A 210 -19.14 -33.20 -18.00
CA PRO A 210 -18.91 -34.62 -17.67
C PRO A 210 -17.60 -35.20 -18.26
N ASP A 211 -17.19 -34.76 -19.45
CA ASP A 211 -15.99 -35.25 -20.13
C ASP A 211 -14.70 -34.54 -19.69
N VAL A 212 -14.84 -33.38 -19.04
CA VAL A 212 -13.72 -32.49 -18.71
C VAL A 212 -13.43 -32.52 -17.21
N PHE A 213 -14.47 -32.38 -16.39
CA PHE A 213 -14.38 -32.19 -14.95
C PHE A 213 -13.66 -33.35 -14.22
N PRO A 214 -13.91 -34.64 -14.50
CA PRO A 214 -13.29 -35.74 -13.75
C PRO A 214 -11.75 -35.74 -13.80
N THR A 215 -11.16 -35.25 -14.88
CA THR A 215 -9.70 -35.22 -15.09
C THR A 215 -9.07 -33.87 -14.78
N ALA A 216 -9.83 -32.78 -14.85
CA ALA A 216 -9.39 -31.43 -14.55
C ALA A 216 -8.85 -31.29 -13.13
N LEU A 217 -7.89 -30.38 -12.94
CA LEU A 217 -7.48 -29.90 -11.62
C LEU A 217 -8.48 -28.84 -11.15
N VAL A 218 -9.01 -29.00 -9.94
CA VAL A 218 -10.01 -28.12 -9.35
C VAL A 218 -9.38 -27.37 -8.18
N ALA A 219 -9.48 -26.04 -8.24
CA ALA A 219 -8.95 -25.13 -7.25
C ALA A 219 -9.69 -25.28 -5.92
N PRO A 220 -9.01 -25.11 -4.78
CA PRO A 220 -9.67 -25.13 -3.47
C PRO A 220 -10.50 -23.87 -3.16
N ARG A 221 -10.43 -22.84 -4.01
CA ARG A 221 -11.17 -21.57 -3.94
C ARG A 221 -11.19 -20.88 -5.31
N SER A 222 -11.99 -19.82 -5.45
CA SER A 222 -11.99 -18.97 -6.64
C SER A 222 -10.66 -18.23 -6.84
N ASN A 223 -10.29 -18.06 -8.11
CA ASN A 223 -9.14 -17.29 -8.58
C ASN A 223 -9.54 -16.56 -9.89
N PRO A 224 -8.78 -15.56 -10.36
CA PRO A 224 -9.25 -14.67 -11.44
C PRO A 224 -9.25 -15.32 -12.83
N VAL A 225 -8.65 -16.51 -12.99
CA VAL A 225 -8.54 -17.15 -14.31
C VAL A 225 -9.44 -18.38 -14.43
N SER A 226 -9.25 -19.40 -13.59
CA SER A 226 -10.10 -20.59 -13.65
C SER A 226 -10.08 -21.45 -12.38
N GLU A 227 -11.28 -21.77 -11.89
CA GLU A 227 -11.50 -22.71 -10.78
C GLU A 227 -11.35 -24.18 -11.19
N VAL A 228 -11.56 -24.48 -12.48
CA VAL A 228 -11.46 -25.82 -13.06
C VAL A 228 -10.49 -25.73 -14.22
N LEU A 229 -9.32 -26.35 -14.09
CA LEU A 229 -8.26 -26.31 -15.09
C LEU A 229 -8.22 -27.64 -15.88
N PRO A 230 -8.78 -27.68 -17.10
CA PRO A 230 -8.79 -28.88 -17.94
C PRO A 230 -7.38 -29.34 -18.30
N VAL A 231 -7.21 -30.63 -18.57
CA VAL A 231 -5.93 -31.20 -19.02
C VAL A 231 -5.41 -30.50 -20.29
N SER A 232 -6.30 -30.16 -21.22
CA SER A 232 -5.94 -29.42 -22.44
C SER A 232 -5.39 -28.02 -22.18
N ALA A 233 -5.73 -27.40 -21.04
CA ALA A 233 -5.28 -26.08 -20.63
C ALA A 233 -4.05 -26.12 -19.70
N GLN A 234 -3.66 -27.30 -19.18
CA GLN A 234 -2.46 -27.53 -18.37
C GLN A 234 -1.17 -27.53 -19.21
N ARG A 235 -1.07 -26.59 -20.17
CA ARG A 235 0.12 -26.39 -20.99
C ARG A 235 1.18 -25.68 -20.15
N PRO A 236 2.38 -26.26 -19.93
CA PRO A 236 3.41 -25.62 -19.12
C PRO A 236 3.80 -24.25 -19.65
N ALA A 237 3.95 -23.30 -18.74
CA ALA A 237 4.45 -21.96 -18.99
C ALA A 237 5.32 -21.50 -17.80
N VAL A 238 5.85 -20.28 -17.89
CA VAL A 238 6.73 -19.72 -16.88
C VAL A 238 6.30 -18.28 -16.60
N ALA A 239 6.10 -17.96 -15.32
CA ALA A 239 5.91 -16.59 -14.86
C ALA A 239 7.23 -16.01 -14.37
N GLN A 240 7.45 -14.71 -14.62
CA GLN A 240 8.60 -13.99 -14.11
C GLN A 240 8.32 -13.54 -12.66
N GLY A 241 9.06 -14.10 -11.71
CA GLY A 241 9.10 -13.64 -10.33
C GLY A 241 10.30 -12.73 -10.08
N ARG A 242 10.33 -12.07 -8.91
CA ARG A 242 11.52 -11.31 -8.49
C ARG A 242 12.68 -12.27 -8.22
N GLY A 243 13.65 -12.30 -9.12
CA GLY A 243 14.89 -13.08 -8.97
C GLY A 243 14.80 -14.55 -9.39
N ARG A 244 13.64 -15.03 -9.87
CA ARG A 244 13.51 -16.36 -10.48
C ARG A 244 12.32 -16.45 -11.42
N THR A 245 12.38 -17.43 -12.30
CA THR A 245 11.23 -17.97 -13.01
C THR A 245 10.47 -18.96 -12.13
N VAL A 246 9.14 -18.92 -12.19
CA VAL A 246 8.25 -19.83 -11.46
C VAL A 246 7.40 -20.62 -12.47
N PRO A 247 7.33 -21.95 -12.38
CA PRO A 247 6.46 -22.75 -13.25
C PRO A 247 4.99 -22.31 -13.12
N THR A 248 4.26 -22.31 -14.22
CA THR A 248 2.80 -22.10 -14.22
C THR A 248 2.17 -22.78 -15.45
N PHE A 249 0.91 -22.51 -15.72
CA PHE A 249 0.21 -22.94 -16.94
C PHE A 249 -0.06 -21.75 -17.85
N ALA A 250 -0.12 -21.97 -19.16
CA ALA A 250 -0.28 -20.89 -20.15
C ALA A 250 -1.42 -19.90 -19.82
N PRO A 251 -2.65 -20.34 -19.48
CA PRO A 251 -3.73 -19.41 -19.12
C PRO A 251 -3.43 -18.57 -17.87
N PHE A 252 -2.55 -19.04 -16.98
CA PHE A 252 -2.16 -18.34 -15.77
C PHE A 252 -0.96 -17.41 -15.96
N ALA A 253 -0.27 -17.50 -17.10
CA ALA A 253 0.85 -16.63 -17.44
C ALA A 253 0.41 -15.40 -18.27
N GLU A 254 -0.79 -15.45 -18.85
CA GLU A 254 -1.34 -14.37 -19.67
C GLU A 254 -2.01 -13.31 -18.77
N PRO A 255 -1.66 -12.01 -18.91
CA PRO A 255 -2.28 -10.96 -18.11
C PRO A 255 -3.75 -10.78 -18.47
N GLY A 256 -4.60 -10.67 -17.45
CA GLY A 256 -6.01 -10.35 -17.62
C GLY A 256 -6.25 -8.90 -18.05
N VAL A 257 -7.43 -8.62 -18.63
CA VAL A 257 -7.83 -7.25 -19.04
C VAL A 257 -7.93 -6.26 -17.86
N ASP A 258 -8.10 -6.78 -16.65
CA ASP A 258 -8.20 -5.99 -15.42
C ASP A 258 -6.81 -5.66 -14.82
N GLU A 259 -5.73 -6.29 -15.27
CA GLU A 259 -4.37 -6.08 -14.78
C GLU A 259 -3.74 -4.83 -15.38
N VAL A 260 -3.03 -4.06 -14.55
CA VAL A 260 -2.32 -2.86 -15.01
C VAL A 260 -0.94 -3.25 -15.53
N CYS A 261 -0.79 -3.27 -16.86
CA CYS A 261 0.48 -3.59 -17.53
C CYS A 261 1.24 -2.37 -18.08
N PHE A 262 0.72 -1.15 -17.90
CA PHE A 262 1.37 0.08 -18.33
C PHE A 262 2.20 0.71 -17.18
N PRO A 263 3.22 1.52 -17.49
CA PRO A 263 4.05 2.15 -16.46
C PRO A 263 3.28 3.22 -15.68
N VAL A 264 3.56 3.30 -14.37
CA VAL A 264 3.04 4.36 -13.49
C VAL A 264 4.21 5.08 -12.83
N ASP A 265 4.25 6.41 -12.96
CA ASP A 265 5.23 7.25 -12.27
C ASP A 265 4.63 7.92 -11.03
N ALA A 266 5.48 8.49 -10.17
CA ALA A 266 5.06 9.36 -9.07
C ALA A 266 5.66 10.75 -9.22
N VAL A 267 4.88 11.80 -8.94
CA VAL A 267 5.31 13.19 -8.94
C VAL A 267 5.05 13.76 -7.54
N TYR A 268 6.11 14.20 -6.88
CA TYR A 268 6.05 14.89 -5.59
C TYR A 268 6.33 16.38 -5.79
N THR A 269 5.55 17.24 -5.18
CA THR A 269 5.87 18.68 -5.05
C THR A 269 6.37 18.97 -3.65
N TRP A 270 7.49 19.67 -3.54
CA TRP A 270 8.09 20.03 -2.25
C TRP A 270 8.89 21.33 -2.33
N VAL A 271 8.91 22.07 -1.22
CA VAL A 271 9.77 23.24 -1.02
C VAL A 271 10.28 23.25 0.43
N ASP A 272 11.47 23.80 0.64
CA ASP A 272 11.99 24.12 1.97
C ASP A 272 11.63 25.56 2.35
N GLY A 273 10.68 25.73 3.27
CA GLY A 273 10.29 27.04 3.77
C GLY A 273 11.31 27.74 4.65
N GLU A 274 12.28 26.99 5.19
CA GLU A 274 13.36 27.54 6.01
C GLU A 274 14.55 28.02 5.15
N ASP A 275 14.52 27.78 3.83
CA ASP A 275 15.52 28.30 2.90
C ASP A 275 15.50 29.84 2.86
N PRO A 276 16.59 30.52 3.29
CA PRO A 276 16.66 31.97 3.31
C PRO A 276 16.48 32.61 1.92
N ALA A 277 16.94 31.94 0.85
CA ALA A 277 16.83 32.43 -0.51
C ALA A 277 15.37 32.42 -0.98
N MET A 278 14.65 31.32 -0.74
CA MET A 278 13.21 31.23 -1.01
C MET A 278 12.43 32.23 -0.15
N ALA A 279 12.74 32.35 1.15
CA ALA A 279 12.07 33.29 2.05
C ALA A 279 12.29 34.77 1.65
N ALA A 280 13.49 35.13 1.18
CA ALA A 280 13.77 36.45 0.63
C ALA A 280 13.00 36.70 -0.67
N LYS A 281 13.04 35.74 -1.61
CA LYS A 281 12.28 35.77 -2.87
C LYS A 281 10.79 35.96 -2.61
N ARG A 282 10.20 35.17 -1.70
CA ARG A 282 8.79 35.24 -1.31
C ARG A 282 8.41 36.59 -0.71
N ARG A 283 9.19 37.11 0.24
CA ARG A 283 8.92 38.42 0.88
C ARG A 283 8.95 39.57 -0.12
N ALA A 284 9.88 39.55 -1.08
CA ALA A 284 10.00 40.58 -2.11
C ALA A 284 8.75 40.67 -3.01
N HIS A 285 8.06 39.54 -3.24
CA HIS A 285 6.83 39.50 -4.05
C HIS A 285 5.54 39.61 -3.22
N GLN A 286 5.58 39.31 -1.92
CA GLN A 286 4.39 39.32 -1.07
C GLN A 286 3.87 40.74 -0.79
N THR A 287 4.77 41.72 -0.67
CA THR A 287 4.40 43.14 -0.46
C THR A 287 3.69 43.78 -1.65
N ALA A 288 3.79 43.18 -2.84
CA ALA A 288 3.16 43.63 -4.07
C ALA A 288 1.87 42.85 -4.42
N SER A 289 1.41 41.95 -3.55
CA SER A 289 0.31 41.04 -3.82
C SER A 289 -0.97 41.47 -3.10
N ASP A 290 -2.01 41.84 -3.85
CA ASP A 290 -3.35 42.19 -3.35
C ASP A 290 -4.27 40.97 -3.11
N ASN A 291 -3.71 39.75 -3.07
CA ASN A 291 -4.50 38.52 -2.97
C ASN A 291 -5.25 38.41 -1.63
N VAL A 292 -6.58 38.42 -1.70
CA VAL A 292 -7.48 38.28 -0.55
C VAL A 292 -7.78 36.79 -0.31
N ILE A 293 -7.00 36.13 0.54
CA ILE A 293 -7.23 34.75 0.97
C ILE A 293 -7.14 34.62 2.49
N ALA A 294 -7.76 33.59 3.07
CA ALA A 294 -7.74 33.35 4.51
C ALA A 294 -6.31 33.31 5.07
N PRO A 295 -6.01 33.99 6.20
CA PRO A 295 -4.65 34.09 6.75
C PRO A 295 -3.95 32.74 7.00
N ARG A 296 -4.72 31.70 7.37
CA ARG A 296 -4.24 30.33 7.55
C ARG A 296 -3.73 29.64 6.27
N GLU A 297 -4.03 30.20 5.10
CA GLU A 297 -3.50 29.71 3.81
C GLU A 297 -2.13 30.33 3.48
N THR A 298 -1.72 31.40 4.18
CA THR A 298 -0.46 32.12 3.97
C THR A 298 0.53 32.02 5.13
N GLY A 299 0.13 31.37 6.23
CA GLY A 299 0.89 31.28 7.47
C GLY A 299 2.22 30.54 7.32
N ALA A 300 3.20 30.91 8.15
CA ALA A 300 4.55 30.34 8.12
C ALA A 300 4.57 28.81 8.35
N SER A 301 3.62 28.28 9.14
CA SER A 301 3.46 26.83 9.37
C SER A 301 3.21 26.03 8.10
N ARG A 302 2.70 26.65 7.03
CA ARG A 302 2.48 26.00 5.73
C ARG A 302 3.77 25.65 4.99
N TYR A 303 4.91 26.16 5.44
CA TYR A 303 6.21 25.98 4.78
C TYR A 303 7.25 25.31 5.71
N THR A 304 6.89 25.02 6.96
CA THR A 304 7.81 24.34 7.90
C THR A 304 7.96 22.87 7.50
N SER A 305 9.19 22.46 7.19
CA SER A 305 9.54 21.07 6.91
C SER A 305 9.77 20.29 8.21
N HIS A 306 9.18 19.11 8.32
CA HIS A 306 9.38 18.11 9.37
C HIS A 306 9.94 16.79 8.79
N ASP A 307 10.71 16.89 7.70
CA ASP A 307 11.20 15.76 6.90
C ASP A 307 10.06 14.88 6.31
N GLU A 308 8.85 15.40 6.12
CA GLU A 308 7.70 14.63 5.61
C GLU A 308 8.02 13.99 4.26
N LEU A 309 8.62 14.75 3.32
CA LEU A 309 9.04 14.24 2.02
C LEU A 309 9.94 12.99 2.14
N ARG A 310 10.90 13.02 3.07
CA ARG A 310 11.83 11.89 3.28
C ARG A 310 11.07 10.63 3.62
N TYR A 311 10.16 10.73 4.59
CA TYR A 311 9.36 9.59 5.04
C TYR A 311 8.24 9.23 4.05
N ALA A 312 7.74 10.17 3.26
CA ALA A 312 6.81 9.92 2.18
C ALA A 312 7.45 9.04 1.10
N LEU A 313 8.68 9.35 0.68
CA LEU A 313 9.47 8.51 -0.23
C LEU A 313 9.83 7.14 0.37
N ARG A 314 10.13 7.06 1.67
CA ARG A 314 10.28 5.77 2.36
C ARG A 314 8.98 4.96 2.34
N SER A 315 7.83 5.59 2.55
CA SER A 315 6.52 4.93 2.49
C SER A 315 6.22 4.40 1.09
N LEU A 316 6.60 5.15 0.04
CA LEU A 316 6.51 4.74 -1.36
C LEU A 316 7.36 3.50 -1.63
N GLU A 317 8.64 3.52 -1.25
CA GLU A 317 9.58 2.39 -1.40
C GLU A 317 9.08 1.13 -0.67
N MET A 318 8.56 1.31 0.55
CA MET A 318 8.07 0.19 1.36
C MET A 318 6.81 -0.47 0.78
N TYR A 319 5.92 0.30 0.15
CA TYR A 319 4.54 -0.14 -0.07
C TYR A 319 4.00 -0.01 -1.51
N ALA A 320 4.68 0.69 -2.42
CA ALA A 320 4.23 0.91 -3.80
C ALA A 320 5.28 0.49 -4.83
N GLY A 321 5.69 -0.78 -4.79
CA GLY A 321 6.76 -1.32 -5.63
C GLY A 321 6.48 -1.43 -7.14
N PHE A 322 5.33 -0.91 -7.61
CA PHE A 322 4.96 -0.82 -9.02
C PHE A 322 5.37 0.52 -9.67
N VAL A 323 5.75 1.51 -8.86
CA VAL A 323 6.15 2.83 -9.37
C VAL A 323 7.46 2.69 -10.13
N ARG A 324 7.44 3.12 -11.39
CA ARG A 324 8.58 3.08 -12.32
C ARG A 324 9.61 4.15 -11.96
N HIS A 325 9.16 5.41 -11.90
CA HIS A 325 10.03 6.58 -11.75
C HIS A 325 9.40 7.61 -10.80
N VAL A 326 10.24 8.34 -10.07
CA VAL A 326 9.83 9.44 -9.18
C VAL A 326 10.36 10.76 -9.74
N TYR A 327 9.48 11.74 -9.88
CA TYR A 327 9.84 13.12 -10.20
C TYR A 327 9.61 13.98 -8.95
N LEU A 328 10.66 14.68 -8.50
CA LEU A 328 10.58 15.61 -7.37
C LEU A 328 10.65 17.04 -7.89
N VAL A 329 9.52 17.74 -7.85
CA VAL A 329 9.38 19.12 -8.35
C VAL A 329 9.67 20.12 -7.23
N THR A 330 10.65 21.00 -7.44
CA THR A 330 11.14 21.96 -6.42
C THR A 330 11.44 23.37 -6.97
N ASP A 331 11.62 24.35 -6.08
CA ASP A 331 12.07 25.73 -6.42
C ASP A 331 13.61 25.85 -6.36
N SER A 332 14.33 25.13 -7.22
CA SER A 332 15.80 25.10 -7.24
C SER A 332 16.45 24.54 -5.97
N GLN A 333 15.72 23.70 -5.24
CA GLN A 333 16.13 23.12 -3.97
C GLN A 333 16.37 21.62 -4.10
N VAL A 334 17.33 21.11 -3.33
CA VAL A 334 17.59 19.68 -3.17
C VAL A 334 17.70 19.38 -1.67
N PRO A 335 16.83 18.53 -1.08
CA PRO A 335 16.94 18.16 0.32
C PRO A 335 18.33 17.60 0.65
N ALA A 336 18.91 18.00 1.78
CA ALA A 336 20.29 17.62 2.14
C ALA A 336 20.51 16.11 2.31
N TRP A 337 19.45 15.35 2.58
CA TRP A 337 19.48 13.89 2.70
C TRP A 337 19.31 13.16 1.36
N LEU A 338 18.83 13.84 0.31
CA LEU A 338 18.49 13.25 -0.99
C LEU A 338 19.73 13.08 -1.87
N ASP A 339 19.86 11.93 -2.51
CA ASP A 339 20.79 11.70 -3.60
C ASP A 339 20.09 12.05 -4.93
N PRO A 340 20.40 13.20 -5.56
CA PRO A 340 19.73 13.62 -6.79
C PRO A 340 20.05 12.71 -7.99
N GLU A 341 21.10 11.91 -7.91
CA GLU A 341 21.54 10.98 -8.96
C GLU A 341 21.03 9.55 -8.74
N ALA A 342 20.15 9.34 -7.75
CA ALA A 342 19.60 8.02 -7.47
C ALA A 342 18.79 7.47 -8.66
N GLU A 343 18.99 6.19 -8.96
CA GLU A 343 18.26 5.52 -10.05
C GLU A 343 16.74 5.59 -9.84
N GLY A 344 16.01 5.96 -10.89
CA GLY A 344 14.56 6.07 -10.85
C GLY A 344 14.05 7.34 -10.15
N LEU A 345 14.89 8.36 -9.99
CA LEU A 345 14.54 9.70 -9.50
C LEU A 345 14.97 10.78 -10.51
N THR A 346 14.19 11.85 -10.63
CA THR A 346 14.61 13.08 -11.30
C THR A 346 14.13 14.28 -10.50
N VAL A 347 15.05 15.18 -10.14
CA VAL A 347 14.69 16.47 -9.55
C VAL A 347 14.36 17.43 -10.71
N VAL A 348 13.18 18.01 -10.67
CA VAL A 348 12.66 18.93 -11.70
C VAL A 348 12.50 20.31 -11.08
N ASP A 349 13.09 21.32 -11.71
CA ASP A 349 12.95 22.68 -11.25
C ASP A 349 11.62 23.28 -11.75
N HIS A 350 11.02 24.18 -10.98
CA HIS A 350 9.90 25.00 -11.42
C HIS A 350 10.14 25.66 -12.80
N ARG A 351 11.37 26.10 -13.08
CA ARG A 351 11.78 26.68 -14.37
C ARG A 351 11.68 25.74 -15.56
N ASP A 352 11.69 24.44 -15.33
CA ASP A 352 11.63 23.43 -16.40
C ASP A 352 10.18 23.19 -16.88
N ILE A 353 9.18 23.58 -16.08
CA ILE A 353 7.77 23.30 -16.36
C ILE A 353 6.88 24.56 -16.41
N LEU A 354 7.25 25.64 -15.73
CA LEU A 354 6.47 26.88 -15.69
C LEU A 354 6.96 27.88 -16.75
N PRO A 355 6.06 28.71 -17.31
CA PRO A 355 6.45 29.83 -18.15
C PRO A 355 7.42 30.78 -17.43
N ALA A 356 8.45 31.26 -18.13
CA ALA A 356 9.49 32.12 -17.55
C ALA A 356 8.93 33.42 -16.96
N ASP A 357 7.86 33.96 -17.55
CA ASP A 357 7.17 35.18 -17.13
C ASP A 357 6.18 34.97 -15.96
N ALA A 358 5.82 33.71 -15.66
CA ALA A 358 5.03 33.37 -14.47
C ALA A 358 5.88 33.37 -13.19
N LEU A 359 7.19 33.11 -13.31
CA LEU A 359 8.08 32.92 -12.16
C LEU A 359 8.37 34.22 -11.39
N PRO A 360 8.72 34.12 -10.09
CA PRO A 360 8.64 32.92 -9.26
C PRO A 360 7.22 32.62 -8.78
N VAL A 361 6.95 31.35 -8.46
CA VAL A 361 5.64 30.86 -8.01
C VAL A 361 5.78 30.16 -6.65
N PHE A 362 4.86 30.49 -5.72
CA PHE A 362 4.74 29.91 -4.38
C PHE A 362 3.37 29.26 -4.14
N ASN A 363 2.61 29.07 -5.22
CA ASN A 363 1.25 28.54 -5.20
C ASN A 363 1.25 27.10 -5.73
N SER A 364 0.86 26.15 -4.89
CA SER A 364 0.76 24.73 -5.30
C SER A 364 -0.14 24.57 -6.53
N HIS A 365 -1.28 25.29 -6.59
CA HIS A 365 -2.20 25.19 -7.73
C HIS A 365 -1.54 25.62 -9.05
N ALA A 366 -0.67 26.63 -9.02
CA ALA A 366 0.04 27.08 -10.21
C ALA A 366 1.07 26.03 -10.66
N ILE A 367 1.81 25.41 -9.72
CA ILE A 367 2.78 24.33 -10.01
C ILE A 367 2.05 23.09 -10.55
N GLU A 368 0.97 22.69 -9.88
CA GLU A 368 0.07 21.59 -10.26
C GLU A 368 -0.44 21.74 -11.70
N SER A 369 -0.70 22.98 -12.16
CA SER A 369 -1.19 23.26 -13.51
C SER A 369 -0.22 22.93 -14.64
N ARG A 370 1.06 22.67 -14.32
CA ARG A 370 2.12 22.43 -15.31
C ARG A 370 2.87 21.12 -15.16
N LEU A 371 2.48 20.24 -14.24
CA LEU A 371 3.17 18.95 -14.02
C LEU A 371 3.22 18.06 -15.28
N HIS A 372 2.26 18.21 -16.21
CA HIS A 372 2.23 17.46 -17.47
C HIS A 372 3.29 17.90 -18.50
N HIS A 373 4.08 18.93 -18.20
CA HIS A 373 5.25 19.35 -18.99
C HIS A 373 6.54 18.61 -18.62
N ILE A 374 6.54 17.82 -17.55
CA ILE A 374 7.71 17.03 -17.14
C ILE A 374 8.12 16.08 -18.28
N PRO A 375 9.34 16.20 -18.83
CA PRO A 375 9.81 15.31 -19.90
C PRO A 375 9.88 13.85 -19.41
N GLY A 376 9.36 12.92 -20.21
CA GLY A 376 9.40 11.48 -19.91
C GLY A 376 8.33 10.97 -18.93
N LEU A 377 7.48 11.87 -18.39
CA LEU A 377 6.37 11.50 -17.52
C LEU A 377 5.39 10.55 -18.22
N SER A 378 5.03 9.46 -17.55
CA SER A 378 4.08 8.47 -18.05
C SER A 378 2.68 9.08 -18.26
N GLU A 379 1.92 8.52 -19.22
CA GLU A 379 0.49 8.85 -19.40
C GLU A 379 -0.31 8.63 -18.12
N ARG A 380 0.07 7.64 -17.29
CA ARG A 380 -0.50 7.40 -15.96
C ARG A 380 0.55 7.71 -14.90
N TYR A 381 0.25 8.65 -14.03
CA TYR A 381 1.12 8.97 -12.90
C TYR A 381 0.30 9.26 -11.65
N LEU A 382 0.95 9.19 -10.50
CA LEU A 382 0.39 9.56 -9.21
C LEU A 382 0.98 10.90 -8.79
N TYR A 383 0.14 11.89 -8.51
CA TYR A 383 0.57 13.13 -7.89
C TYR A 383 0.46 13.02 -6.36
N PHE A 384 1.51 13.47 -5.66
CA PHE A 384 1.62 13.50 -4.22
C PHE A 384 1.99 14.92 -3.75
N ASN A 385 1.32 15.37 -2.69
CA ASN A 385 1.94 16.31 -1.76
C ASN A 385 2.95 15.56 -0.88
N ASP A 386 3.94 16.28 -0.37
CA ASP A 386 4.97 15.76 0.53
C ASP A 386 4.42 15.27 1.89
N ASP A 387 3.24 15.75 2.28
CA ASP A 387 2.54 15.37 3.52
C ASP A 387 1.64 14.12 3.40
N VAL A 388 1.65 13.42 2.26
CA VAL A 388 0.83 12.22 1.99
C VAL A 388 1.68 10.95 2.06
N PHE A 389 1.21 9.98 2.84
CA PHE A 389 1.94 8.73 3.11
C PHE A 389 1.13 7.49 2.75
N ILE A 390 1.83 6.44 2.30
CA ILE A 390 1.28 5.11 2.06
C ILE A 390 1.41 4.26 3.32
N ASN A 391 0.28 3.81 3.86
CA ASN A 391 0.23 3.14 5.16
C ASN A 391 0.39 1.62 5.08
N ARG A 392 0.05 1.04 3.93
CA ARG A 392 0.03 -0.41 3.69
C ARG A 392 0.33 -0.69 2.22
N PRO A 393 0.68 -1.93 1.84
CA PRO A 393 0.99 -2.23 0.46
C PRO A 393 -0.19 -1.95 -0.46
N VAL A 394 0.10 -1.33 -1.61
CA VAL A 394 -0.85 -1.01 -2.67
C VAL A 394 -0.27 -1.41 -4.03
N GLY A 395 -1.14 -1.77 -4.97
CA GLY A 395 -0.82 -2.05 -6.38
C GLY A 395 -1.30 -0.93 -7.30
N ALA A 396 -0.86 -0.93 -8.55
CA ALA A 396 -1.28 0.04 -9.56
C ALA A 396 -2.81 0.03 -9.76
N GLU A 397 -3.42 -1.14 -9.55
CA GLU A 397 -4.85 -1.39 -9.65
C GLU A 397 -5.67 -0.62 -8.60
N HIS A 398 -5.04 -0.12 -7.53
CA HIS A 398 -5.71 0.79 -6.59
C HIS A 398 -6.06 2.12 -7.26
N PHE A 399 -5.30 2.51 -8.28
CA PHE A 399 -5.30 3.82 -8.90
C PHE A 399 -5.81 3.81 -10.34
N PHE A 400 -5.67 2.69 -11.04
CA PHE A 400 -6.10 2.55 -12.43
C PHE A 400 -6.73 1.17 -12.66
N HIS A 401 -7.68 1.07 -13.57
CA HIS A 401 -8.09 -0.21 -14.15
C HIS A 401 -7.08 -0.65 -15.23
N GLY A 402 -7.03 -1.94 -15.57
CA GLY A 402 -6.15 -2.46 -16.62
C GLY A 402 -6.35 -1.82 -18.00
N ASN A 403 -7.57 -1.32 -18.28
CA ASN A 403 -7.88 -0.53 -19.48
C ASN A 403 -7.41 0.95 -19.41
N GLY A 404 -6.82 1.38 -18.30
CA GLY A 404 -6.27 2.71 -18.10
C GLY A 404 -7.23 3.76 -17.52
N ILE A 405 -8.47 3.39 -17.16
CA ILE A 405 -9.40 4.29 -16.47
C ILE A 405 -8.87 4.60 -15.06
N ALA A 406 -8.79 5.88 -14.70
CA ALA A 406 -8.33 6.31 -13.38
C ALA A 406 -9.40 6.10 -12.29
N ARG A 407 -8.96 5.76 -11.08
CA ARG A 407 -9.79 5.48 -9.90
C ARG A 407 -9.65 6.63 -8.90
N ILE A 408 -10.61 7.53 -8.87
CA ILE A 408 -10.46 8.85 -8.24
C ILE A 408 -10.93 8.88 -6.77
N PRO A 409 -10.15 9.51 -5.87
CA PRO A 409 -10.49 9.63 -4.45
C PRO A 409 -11.48 10.77 -4.17
N LEU A 410 -12.78 10.56 -4.39
CA LEU A 410 -13.79 11.55 -4.01
C LEU A 410 -14.02 11.57 -2.51
N SER A 411 -14.03 12.77 -1.93
CA SER A 411 -14.35 12.99 -0.52
C SER A 411 -15.86 13.11 -0.32
N PRO A 412 -16.43 12.55 0.76
CA PRO A 412 -17.83 12.80 1.11
C PRO A 412 -18.09 14.27 1.47
N LEU A 413 -17.05 15.04 1.80
CA LEU A 413 -17.16 16.46 2.11
C LEU A 413 -17.49 17.28 0.86
N LYS A 414 -18.39 18.26 1.04
CA LYS A 414 -18.92 19.07 -0.06
C LYS A 414 -18.16 20.38 -0.24
N LEU A 415 -18.15 20.88 -1.47
CA LEU A 415 -17.54 22.16 -1.85
C LEU A 415 -18.29 23.38 -1.30
N GLY A 416 -19.60 23.23 -1.04
CA GLY A 416 -20.50 24.35 -0.78
C GLY A 416 -21.08 24.94 -2.08
N VAL A 417 -22.17 25.70 -1.92
CA VAL A 417 -22.85 26.42 -3.02
C VAL A 417 -22.54 27.92 -2.95
N GLY A 418 -22.87 28.65 -4.01
CA GLY A 418 -22.58 30.08 -4.14
C GLY A 418 -21.13 30.36 -4.56
N ASP A 419 -20.79 31.65 -4.51
CA ASP A 419 -19.50 32.18 -4.97
C ASP A 419 -18.35 31.85 -4.01
N PRO A 420 -17.10 31.83 -4.49
CA PRO A 420 -15.92 31.73 -3.63
C PRO A 420 -15.89 32.83 -2.57
N HIS A 421 -15.57 32.47 -1.32
CA HIS A 421 -15.53 33.42 -0.20
C HIS A 421 -14.12 33.52 0.39
N PRO A 422 -13.55 34.71 0.63
CA PRO A 422 -12.16 34.84 1.07
C PRO A 422 -11.78 34.11 2.37
N MET A 423 -12.74 33.93 3.28
CA MET A 423 -12.53 33.26 4.58
C MET A 423 -12.67 31.74 4.54
N GLU A 424 -13.15 31.16 3.43
CA GLU A 424 -13.30 29.71 3.34
C GLU A 424 -11.96 29.01 3.04
N PRO A 425 -11.85 27.69 3.22
CA PRO A 425 -10.67 26.93 2.82
C PRO A 425 -10.41 27.05 1.33
N ALA A 426 -9.15 27.24 0.95
CA ALA A 426 -8.77 27.36 -0.45
C ALA A 426 -9.29 26.22 -1.34
N PRO A 427 -9.33 24.95 -0.89
CA PRO A 427 -9.93 23.88 -1.69
C PRO A 427 -11.43 24.09 -2.00
N ASN A 428 -12.18 24.80 -1.16
CA ASN A 428 -13.58 25.13 -1.43
C ASN A 428 -13.68 26.18 -2.53
N SER A 429 -12.94 27.29 -2.42
CA SER A 429 -12.93 28.35 -3.43
C SER A 429 -12.48 27.80 -4.78
N ALA A 430 -11.40 27.03 -4.80
CA ALA A 430 -10.89 26.43 -6.02
C ALA A 430 -11.85 25.40 -6.64
N GLY A 431 -12.55 24.61 -5.82
CA GLY A 431 -13.55 23.69 -6.33
C GLY A 431 -14.84 24.38 -6.79
N LYS A 432 -15.22 25.53 -6.23
CA LYS A 432 -16.32 26.36 -6.77
C LYS A 432 -15.96 26.94 -8.15
N ASN A 433 -14.73 27.42 -8.34
CA ASN A 433 -14.25 27.85 -9.66
C ASN A 433 -14.23 26.67 -10.65
N THR A 434 -13.76 25.51 -10.19
CA THR A 434 -13.78 24.27 -10.97
C THR A 434 -15.20 23.87 -11.38
N ARG A 435 -16.19 24.04 -10.50
CA ARG A 435 -17.59 23.76 -10.82
C ARG A 435 -18.07 24.58 -12.01
N GLU A 436 -17.70 25.85 -12.09
CA GLU A 436 -18.08 26.69 -13.23
C GLU A 436 -17.40 26.26 -14.53
N VAL A 437 -16.13 25.86 -14.46
CA VAL A 437 -15.41 25.27 -15.61
C VAL A 437 -16.12 24.00 -16.10
N ILE A 438 -16.37 23.03 -15.21
CA ILE A 438 -17.03 21.77 -15.58
C ILE A 438 -18.47 22.01 -16.09
N ARG A 439 -19.19 22.97 -15.50
CA ARG A 439 -20.53 23.35 -15.98
C ARG A 439 -20.49 23.93 -17.38
N ARG A 440 -19.51 24.81 -17.67
CA ARG A 440 -19.36 25.45 -18.98
C ARG A 440 -18.99 24.46 -20.08
N PHE A 441 -18.05 23.55 -19.82
CA PHE A 441 -17.55 22.62 -20.83
C PHE A 441 -18.37 21.32 -20.97
N HIS A 442 -19.04 20.88 -19.89
CA HIS A 442 -19.71 19.58 -19.87
C HIS A 442 -21.18 19.63 -19.47
N GLY A 443 -21.74 20.82 -19.17
CA GLY A 443 -23.15 20.96 -18.79
C GLY A 443 -23.51 20.26 -17.48
N ARG A 444 -22.53 19.98 -16.62
CA ARG A 444 -22.69 19.21 -15.36
C ARG A 444 -22.16 19.99 -14.16
N GLN A 445 -22.72 19.73 -12.98
CA GLN A 445 -22.22 20.30 -11.73
C GLN A 445 -21.44 19.26 -10.92
N ILE A 446 -20.47 19.75 -10.14
CA ILE A 446 -19.70 18.96 -9.19
C ILE A 446 -20.01 19.40 -7.76
N THR A 447 -19.96 18.48 -6.81
CA THR A 447 -20.28 18.76 -5.41
C THR A 447 -19.23 18.28 -4.42
N HIS A 448 -18.38 17.34 -4.83
CA HIS A 448 -17.43 16.65 -3.96
C HIS A 448 -16.06 17.31 -4.01
N LYS A 449 -15.36 17.30 -2.87
CA LYS A 449 -13.92 17.51 -2.83
C LYS A 449 -13.19 16.24 -3.24
N SER A 450 -11.87 16.30 -3.36
CA SER A 450 -11.01 15.12 -3.36
C SER A 450 -10.48 14.83 -1.95
N LEU A 451 -10.24 13.55 -1.62
CA LEU A 451 -9.49 13.18 -0.42
C LEU A 451 -8.02 13.59 -0.60
N HIS A 452 -7.33 13.91 0.49
CA HIS A 452 -5.91 14.28 0.47
C HIS A 452 -5.04 13.01 0.47
N THR A 453 -5.08 12.29 -0.65
CA THR A 453 -4.42 11.00 -0.90
C THR A 453 -3.57 11.11 -2.16
N PRO A 454 -2.83 10.06 -2.58
CA PRO A 454 -2.22 10.07 -3.90
C PRO A 454 -3.31 10.27 -4.96
N HIS A 455 -3.03 11.14 -5.92
CA HIS A 455 -3.97 11.54 -6.96
C HIS A 455 -3.61 10.85 -8.28
N PRO A 456 -4.39 9.85 -8.75
CA PRO A 456 -4.17 9.29 -10.06
C PRO A 456 -4.46 10.31 -11.14
N GLN A 457 -3.47 10.53 -12.01
CA GLN A 457 -3.50 11.49 -13.08
C GLN A 457 -3.38 10.80 -14.43
N LEU A 458 -4.00 11.45 -15.42
CA LEU A 458 -3.88 11.14 -16.84
C LEU A 458 -3.24 12.34 -17.52
N LEU A 459 -2.05 12.16 -18.09
CA LEU A 459 -1.29 13.20 -18.77
C LEU A 459 -2.11 13.84 -19.91
N SER A 460 -2.83 13.02 -20.68
CA SER A 460 -3.70 13.47 -21.77
C SER A 460 -4.82 14.40 -21.32
N VAL A 461 -5.37 14.23 -20.11
CA VAL A 461 -6.43 15.09 -19.57
C VAL A 461 -5.90 16.50 -19.29
N MET A 462 -4.72 16.62 -18.68
CA MET A 462 -4.10 17.93 -18.45
C MET A 462 -3.77 18.65 -19.77
N ARG A 463 -3.20 17.92 -20.74
CA ARG A 463 -2.89 18.46 -22.07
C ARG A 463 -4.14 18.93 -22.81
N GLU A 464 -5.23 18.18 -22.73
CA GLU A 464 -6.51 18.56 -23.32
C GLU A 464 -7.03 19.86 -22.69
N MET A 465 -7.10 19.94 -21.36
CA MET A 465 -7.55 21.14 -20.65
C MET A 465 -6.71 22.38 -20.98
N GLU A 466 -5.39 22.22 -21.11
CA GLU A 466 -4.48 23.29 -21.55
C GLU A 466 -4.75 23.69 -23.01
N SER A 467 -4.91 22.73 -23.92
CA SER A 467 -5.15 22.99 -25.35
C SER A 467 -6.47 23.71 -25.64
N LEU A 468 -7.46 23.54 -24.77
CA LEU A 468 -8.75 24.22 -24.84
C LEU A 468 -8.69 25.68 -24.35
N GLY A 469 -7.56 26.13 -23.83
CA GLY A 469 -7.39 27.51 -23.36
C GLY A 469 -8.32 27.85 -22.21
N ILE A 470 -8.49 26.94 -21.24
CA ILE A 470 -9.33 27.20 -20.06
C ILE A 470 -8.76 28.39 -19.28
N GLU A 471 -9.47 29.53 -19.32
CA GLU A 471 -9.03 30.80 -18.76
C GLU A 471 -8.63 30.67 -17.28
N GLU A 472 -9.43 29.97 -16.47
CA GLU A 472 -9.18 29.81 -15.04
C GLU A 472 -7.92 28.97 -14.77
N LEU A 473 -7.65 27.96 -15.60
CA LEU A 473 -6.43 27.16 -15.52
C LEU A 473 -5.21 27.99 -15.93
N GLN A 474 -5.32 28.76 -17.02
CA GLN A 474 -4.26 29.67 -17.46
C GLN A 474 -3.96 30.72 -16.40
N ARG A 475 -4.98 31.42 -15.88
CA ARG A 475 -4.83 32.40 -14.79
C ARG A 475 -4.17 31.78 -13.56
N THR A 476 -4.58 30.58 -13.16
CA THR A 476 -3.98 29.85 -12.04
C THR A 476 -2.50 29.58 -12.30
N SER A 477 -2.09 29.22 -13.52
CA SER A 477 -0.69 28.96 -13.85
C SER A 477 0.26 30.17 -13.70
N TYR A 478 -0.29 31.39 -13.70
CA TYR A 478 0.44 32.64 -13.48
C TYR A 478 0.25 33.20 -12.05
N SER A 479 -0.49 32.48 -11.19
CA SER A 479 -0.85 32.90 -9.84
C SER A 479 0.31 32.65 -8.88
N ARG A 480 1.15 33.67 -8.63
CA ARG A 480 2.34 33.56 -7.76
C ARG A 480 2.02 33.12 -6.33
N PHE A 481 0.93 33.65 -5.79
CA PHE A 481 0.41 33.27 -4.47
C PHE A 481 -1.01 32.76 -4.62
N ARG A 482 -1.42 31.87 -3.72
CA ARG A 482 -2.76 31.30 -3.70
C ARG A 482 -3.83 32.39 -3.74
N SER A 483 -4.82 32.21 -4.61
CA SER A 483 -5.90 33.17 -4.87
C SER A 483 -7.26 32.49 -4.77
N ILE A 484 -8.29 33.26 -4.38
CA ILE A 484 -9.68 32.79 -4.38
C ILE A 484 -10.20 32.48 -5.80
N THR A 485 -9.48 32.92 -6.82
CA THR A 485 -9.81 32.71 -8.24
C THR A 485 -9.08 31.52 -8.87
N ASP A 486 -8.22 30.85 -8.11
CA ASP A 486 -7.50 29.65 -8.56
C ASP A 486 -8.47 28.50 -8.83
N VAL A 487 -8.10 27.58 -9.70
CA VAL A 487 -8.64 26.21 -9.71
C VAL A 487 -7.66 25.27 -8.99
N ALA A 488 -8.07 24.04 -8.70
CA ALA A 488 -7.19 23.01 -8.14
C ALA A 488 -6.88 21.97 -9.23
N PRO A 489 -5.80 22.15 -10.03
CA PRO A 489 -5.63 21.42 -11.28
C PRO A 489 -5.46 19.92 -11.08
N ALA A 490 -4.54 19.49 -10.22
CA ALA A 490 -4.21 18.07 -10.06
C ALA A 490 -5.27 17.32 -9.23
N SER A 491 -6.04 18.01 -8.40
CA SER A 491 -7.11 17.39 -7.60
C SER A 491 -8.48 17.62 -8.25
N THR A 492 -9.20 18.65 -7.84
CA THR A 492 -10.64 18.78 -8.15
C THR A 492 -10.91 18.94 -9.65
N LEU A 493 -10.10 19.71 -10.38
CA LEU A 493 -10.34 19.96 -11.81
C LEU A 493 -10.04 18.74 -12.67
N HIS A 494 -8.82 18.20 -12.63
CA HIS A 494 -8.45 17.00 -13.38
C HIS A 494 -9.42 15.85 -13.15
N HIS A 495 -9.69 15.53 -11.89
CA HIS A 495 -10.53 14.40 -11.52
C HIS A 495 -11.95 14.50 -12.11
N HIS A 496 -12.59 15.66 -11.97
CA HIS A 496 -13.94 15.83 -12.46
C HIS A 496 -13.99 15.96 -13.99
N TRP A 497 -12.95 16.50 -14.61
CA TRP A 497 -12.80 16.49 -16.07
C TRP A 497 -12.68 15.07 -16.61
N ALA A 498 -11.82 14.25 -15.99
CA ALA A 498 -11.63 12.85 -16.35
C ALA A 498 -12.93 12.04 -16.17
N ILE A 499 -13.70 12.28 -15.10
CA ILE A 499 -15.03 11.67 -14.90
C ILE A 499 -16.00 12.13 -15.98
N ALA A 500 -16.09 13.43 -16.26
CA ALA A 500 -17.01 13.99 -17.25
C ALA A 500 -16.76 13.48 -18.68
N THR A 501 -15.52 13.06 -18.95
CA THR A 501 -15.08 12.54 -20.25
C THR A 501 -14.93 11.01 -20.29
N GLY A 502 -15.39 10.29 -19.24
CA GLY A 502 -15.41 8.82 -19.22
C GLY A 502 -14.04 8.16 -19.05
N ARG A 503 -13.02 8.92 -18.63
CA ARG A 503 -11.64 8.44 -18.42
C ARG A 503 -11.32 8.13 -16.95
N ALA A 504 -12.27 8.38 -16.05
CA ALA A 504 -12.12 8.12 -14.64
C ALA A 504 -13.44 7.72 -13.97
N VAL A 505 -13.35 6.96 -12.88
CA VAL A 505 -14.46 6.55 -12.02
C VAL A 505 -14.12 6.83 -10.55
N PRO A 506 -15.10 7.15 -9.69
CA PRO A 506 -14.86 7.24 -8.25
C PRO A 506 -14.36 5.91 -7.67
N ALA A 507 -13.51 5.99 -6.65
CA ALA A 507 -13.07 4.83 -5.87
C ALA A 507 -13.00 5.14 -4.38
N ASP A 508 -13.21 4.10 -3.57
CA ASP A 508 -13.16 4.19 -2.12
C ASP A 508 -11.75 3.96 -1.61
N TYR A 509 -11.16 4.99 -0.99
CA TYR A 509 -9.90 4.90 -0.27
C TYR A 509 -10.13 5.08 1.22
N ARG A 510 -9.50 4.23 2.03
CA ARG A 510 -9.55 4.33 3.48
C ARG A 510 -8.47 5.30 3.92
N PHE A 511 -8.89 6.48 4.33
CA PHE A 511 -8.00 7.62 4.54
C PHE A 511 -8.07 8.16 5.97
N ARG A 512 -6.93 8.65 6.48
CA ARG A 512 -6.85 9.35 7.78
C ARG A 512 -6.17 10.70 7.64
N TYR A 513 -6.91 11.76 7.96
CA TYR A 513 -6.34 13.10 8.17
C TYR A 513 -5.90 13.28 9.63
N VAL A 514 -4.68 13.77 9.82
CA VAL A 514 -4.13 14.17 11.12
C VAL A 514 -3.67 15.63 11.04
N GLN A 515 -4.34 16.51 11.79
CA GLN A 515 -3.91 17.89 11.96
C GLN A 515 -2.90 17.96 13.10
N LEU A 516 -1.83 18.72 12.89
CA LEU A 516 -0.81 18.95 13.88
C LEU A 516 -1.32 19.85 15.00
N GLY A 517 -0.78 19.65 16.21
CA GLY A 517 -1.11 20.45 17.38
C GLY A 517 -2.49 20.18 18.01
N THR A 518 -3.38 19.41 17.37
CA THR A 518 -4.71 19.16 17.95
C THR A 518 -4.64 18.21 19.16
N PRO A 519 -5.56 18.35 20.14
CA PRO A 519 -5.58 17.49 21.33
C PRO A 519 -5.67 15.98 21.03
N ASP A 520 -6.23 15.61 19.88
CA ASP A 520 -6.40 14.21 19.46
C ASP A 520 -5.30 13.67 18.54
N MET A 521 -4.33 14.49 18.13
CA MET A 521 -3.22 14.10 17.24
C MET A 521 -2.53 12.82 17.72
N ARG A 522 -2.09 12.77 18.99
CA ARG A 522 -1.39 11.61 19.56
C ARG A 522 -2.22 10.34 19.52
N ARG A 523 -3.54 10.44 19.76
CA ARG A 523 -4.46 9.30 19.69
C ARG A 523 -4.60 8.79 18.26
N ARG A 524 -4.62 9.69 17.26
CA ARG A 524 -4.68 9.30 15.84
C ARG A 524 -3.39 8.62 15.39
N LEU A 525 -2.23 9.17 15.74
CA LEU A 525 -0.93 8.55 15.46
C LEU A 525 -0.82 7.15 16.08
N ALA A 526 -1.21 6.98 17.35
CA ALA A 526 -1.22 5.69 18.01
C ALA A 526 -2.12 4.64 17.33
N ARG A 527 -3.27 5.05 16.75
CA ARG A 527 -4.12 4.16 15.95
C ARG A 527 -3.43 3.71 14.65
N LEU A 528 -2.74 4.64 13.97
CA LEU A 528 -1.95 4.31 12.78
C LEU A 528 -0.78 3.37 13.11
N GLU A 529 -0.13 3.51 14.27
CA GLU A 529 0.91 2.58 14.74
C GLU A 529 0.33 1.21 15.11
N ALA A 530 -0.89 1.18 15.67
CA ALA A 530 -1.58 -0.05 16.05
C ALA A 530 -2.12 -0.87 14.85
N GLY A 531 -1.84 -0.45 13.61
CA GLY A 531 -2.28 -1.11 12.40
C GLY A 531 -3.73 -0.81 12.04
N GLU A 532 -4.19 0.43 12.26
CA GLU A 532 -5.47 0.90 11.73
C GLU A 532 -5.58 0.62 10.24
N ASP A 533 -6.75 0.15 9.84
CA ASP A 533 -7.03 -0.35 8.50
C ASP A 533 -7.27 0.80 7.50
N VAL A 534 -6.22 1.57 7.23
CA VAL A 534 -6.20 2.69 6.27
C VAL A 534 -5.15 2.46 5.18
N ASP A 535 -5.46 2.95 3.98
CA ASP A 535 -4.60 2.95 2.80
C ASP A 535 -3.54 4.05 2.88
N PHE A 536 -4.03 5.26 3.17
CA PHE A 536 -3.25 6.48 3.13
C PHE A 536 -3.57 7.34 4.35
N PHE A 537 -2.62 8.18 4.74
CA PHE A 537 -2.87 9.25 5.70
C PHE A 537 -2.09 10.49 5.29
N CYS A 538 -2.50 11.64 5.82
CA CYS A 538 -1.72 12.86 5.70
C CYS A 538 -1.52 13.53 7.06
N LEU A 539 -0.39 14.23 7.18
CA LEU A 539 0.01 14.96 8.38
C LEU A 539 0.13 16.45 8.01
N ASN A 540 -0.85 17.27 8.39
CA ASN A 540 -0.90 18.65 7.90
C ASN A 540 -0.80 19.67 9.05
N ASP A 541 0.13 20.63 8.92
CA ASP A 541 0.20 21.80 9.80
C ASP A 541 -0.58 22.97 9.20
N VAL A 542 -1.74 23.27 9.79
CA VAL A 542 -2.57 24.40 9.37
C VAL A 542 -2.30 25.61 10.25
N ASP A 543 -2.36 25.43 11.57
CA ASP A 543 -2.43 26.49 12.55
C ASP A 543 -1.85 26.09 13.92
N THR A 544 -0.83 25.22 13.95
CA THR A 544 -0.20 24.83 15.23
C THR A 544 0.36 26.05 15.96
N ALA A 545 -0.09 26.24 17.21
CA ALA A 545 0.34 27.33 18.07
C ALA A 545 1.86 27.25 18.31
N PRO A 546 2.61 28.38 18.29
CA PRO A 546 4.07 28.37 18.42
C PRO A 546 4.61 27.57 19.61
N ALA A 547 3.91 27.61 20.75
CA ALA A 547 4.27 26.87 21.97
C ALA A 547 4.19 25.34 21.81
N ASP A 548 3.33 24.83 20.91
CA ASP A 548 3.08 23.40 20.74
C ASP A 548 3.90 22.78 19.59
N ARG A 549 4.48 23.61 18.70
CA ARG A 549 5.18 23.16 17.49
C ARG A 549 6.30 22.17 17.76
N ALA A 550 7.17 22.45 18.72
CA ALA A 550 8.29 21.57 19.05
C ALA A 550 7.82 20.18 19.54
N ALA A 551 6.77 20.16 20.37
CA ALA A 551 6.20 18.92 20.89
C ALA A 551 5.45 18.13 19.81
N ALA A 552 4.79 18.80 18.87
CA ALA A 552 4.14 18.19 17.72
C ALA A 552 5.17 17.59 16.76
N HIS A 553 6.20 18.36 16.40
CA HIS A 553 7.30 17.91 15.55
C HIS A 553 7.97 16.66 16.14
N ALA A 554 8.39 16.69 17.41
CA ALA A 554 9.02 15.53 18.04
C ALA A 554 8.13 14.27 18.02
N ALA A 555 6.81 14.44 18.18
CA ALA A 555 5.85 13.33 18.13
C ALA A 555 5.73 12.73 16.72
N ILE A 556 5.72 13.57 15.69
CA ILE A 556 5.63 13.15 14.29
C ILE A 556 6.90 12.47 13.84
N HIS A 557 8.05 13.07 14.11
CA HIS A 557 9.33 12.47 13.76
C HIS A 557 9.48 11.10 14.42
N ALA A 558 9.13 10.97 15.71
CA ALA A 558 9.15 9.69 16.40
C ALA A 558 8.17 8.66 15.80
N PHE A 559 7.00 9.10 15.33
CA PHE A 559 6.03 8.26 14.65
C PHE A 559 6.53 7.79 13.28
N LEU A 560 7.01 8.71 12.45
CA LEU A 560 7.49 8.46 11.09
C LEU A 560 8.73 7.56 11.09
N GLU A 561 9.70 7.81 11.97
CA GLU A 561 10.89 6.96 12.11
C GLU A 561 10.51 5.56 12.59
N ARG A 562 9.48 5.43 13.44
CA ARG A 562 9.00 4.11 13.85
C ARG A 562 8.27 3.41 12.71
N LYS A 563 7.48 4.12 11.91
CA LYS A 563 6.65 3.54 10.84
C LYS A 563 7.44 3.22 9.58
N TYR A 564 8.40 4.07 9.22
CA TYR A 564 9.24 3.97 8.03
C TYR A 564 10.73 4.04 8.40
N PRO A 565 11.25 3.01 9.12
CA PRO A 565 12.57 3.06 9.74
C PRO A 565 13.75 2.85 8.77
N PHE A 566 13.48 2.48 7.52
CA PHE A 566 14.52 2.16 6.55
C PHE A 566 14.64 3.26 5.52
N ALA A 567 15.88 3.65 5.22
CA ALA A 567 16.16 4.61 4.17
C ALA A 567 15.64 4.11 2.82
N SER A 568 15.05 5.02 2.04
CA SER A 568 14.71 4.74 0.64
C SER A 568 15.98 4.69 -0.21
N ARG A 569 15.89 4.14 -1.43
CA ARG A 569 16.99 4.15 -2.39
C ARG A 569 17.42 5.56 -2.85
N PHE A 570 16.59 6.56 -2.57
CA PHE A 570 16.83 7.96 -2.92
C PHE A 570 17.61 8.73 -1.86
N GLU A 571 17.87 8.13 -0.70
CA GLU A 571 18.67 8.76 0.35
C GLU A 571 20.17 8.54 0.14
N ARG A 572 20.97 9.57 0.41
CA ARG A 572 22.44 9.46 0.38
C ARG A 572 22.88 8.34 1.33
N THR A 573 23.67 7.41 0.80
CA THR A 573 24.33 6.42 1.66
C THR A 573 25.27 7.18 2.59
N ALA A 574 25.18 6.95 3.91
CA ALA A 574 26.13 7.53 4.84
C ALA A 574 27.54 7.12 4.40
N ARG A 575 28.35 8.09 3.95
CA ARG A 575 29.77 7.86 3.67
C ARG A 575 30.35 7.25 4.92
N SER A 576 30.80 6.00 4.83
CA SER A 576 31.72 5.43 5.81
C SER A 576 32.88 6.42 5.92
N THR A 577 32.94 7.17 7.01
CA THR A 577 34.13 7.94 7.34
C THR A 577 35.19 6.91 7.69
N THR A 578 35.86 6.37 6.67
CA THR A 578 37.16 5.74 6.84
C THR A 578 38.07 6.84 7.33
N ASN A 579 38.23 6.89 8.66
CA ASN A 579 39.27 7.63 9.34
C ASN A 579 40.57 7.30 8.61
N PRO A 580 41.31 8.28 8.05
CA PRO A 580 42.63 8.00 7.50
C PRO A 580 43.49 7.56 8.68
N SER A 581 43.71 6.25 8.78
CA SER A 581 44.64 5.65 9.73
C SER A 581 45.98 6.35 9.55
N ARG A 582 46.42 7.03 10.62
CA ARG A 582 47.74 7.62 10.77
C ARG A 582 48.79 6.64 10.24
N LEU A 583 49.41 6.99 9.13
CA LEU A 583 50.72 6.45 8.74
C LEU A 583 51.71 6.86 9.82
N THR A 584 52.00 5.96 10.74
CA THR A 584 53.21 6.00 11.57
C THR A 584 54.40 5.74 10.65
N LEU A 585 55.17 6.80 10.37
CA LEU A 585 56.50 6.69 9.79
C LEU A 585 57.45 5.99 10.79
N PRO A 586 58.32 5.07 10.35
CA PRO A 586 59.35 4.50 11.21
C PRO A 586 60.46 5.54 11.44
N VAL A 587 60.86 5.68 12.69
CA VAL A 587 62.05 6.44 13.10
C VAL A 587 63.27 5.53 12.94
N ASN A 588 64.26 6.01 12.19
CA ASN A 588 65.65 5.56 12.28
C ASN A 588 66.35 6.30 13.42
#